data_AF-A0A3D1PIF1-F1
#
_entry.id   AF-A0A3D1PIF1-F1
#
_cell.length_a   1.000
_cell.length_b   1.000
_cell.length_c   1.000
_cell.angle_alpha   90.00
_cell.angle_beta   90.00
_cell.angle_gamma   90.00
#
_symmetry.space_group_name_H-M   'P 1'
#
loop_
_entity.id
_entity.type
_entity.pdbx_description
1 polymer ?
#
loop_
_entity_poly.entity_id
_entity_poly.type
_entity_poly.pdbx_seq_one_letter_code
_entity_poly.pdbx_strand_id
1 'polypeptide(L)' 'MEPIQHFNLAGVDLNLMVVFDALMTEQHLTCAAEKIGLSQPATSNALARLRKLFKDDLF' A
#
# COMPACT_ATOMS: atom_id res chain seq x y z
N MET A 1 -29.93 5.52 2.28
CA MET A 1 -28.47 5.78 2.26
C MET A 1 -27.84 4.66 3.03
N GLU A 2 -26.90 3.92 2.43
CA GLU A 2 -26.05 3.00 3.17
C GLU A 2 -25.27 3.83 4.22
N PRO A 3 -25.25 3.42 5.50
CA PRO A 3 -24.45 4.10 6.50
C PRO A 3 -22.97 3.98 6.13
N ILE A 4 -22.21 5.06 6.30
CA ILE A 4 -20.75 5.02 6.15
C ILE A 4 -20.24 3.96 7.14
N GLN A 5 -19.68 2.86 6.65
CA GLN A 5 -18.99 1.91 7.51
C GLN A 5 -17.83 2.64 8.17
N HIS A 6 -17.84 2.72 9.50
CA HIS A 6 -16.74 3.28 10.26
C HIS A 6 -15.53 2.36 10.15
N PHE A 7 -14.63 2.66 9.21
CA PHE A 7 -13.34 2.01 9.09
C PHE A 7 -12.43 2.53 10.22
N ASN A 8 -11.84 1.63 11.00
CA ASN A 8 -10.92 2.01 12.06
C ASN A 8 -9.58 2.49 11.47
N LEU A 9 -9.53 3.76 11.08
CA LEU A 9 -8.35 4.43 10.53
C LEU A 9 -7.16 4.42 11.50
N ALA A 10 -7.40 4.44 12.81
CA ALA A 10 -6.32 4.38 13.81
C ALA A 10 -5.60 3.02 13.82
N GLY A 11 -6.24 1.96 13.32
CA GLY A 11 -5.61 0.64 13.15
C GLY A 11 -4.87 0.45 11.83
N VAL A 12 -4.92 1.44 10.93
CA VAL A 12 -4.30 1.35 9.61
C VAL A 12 -2.87 1.88 9.69
N ASP A 13 -1.91 1.08 9.20
CA ASP A 13 -0.54 1.54 9.03
C ASP A 13 -0.49 2.54 7.87
N LEU A 14 -0.42 3.83 8.21
CA LEU A 14 -0.39 4.93 7.23
C LEU A 14 0.86 4.90 6.35
N ASN A 15 1.94 4.23 6.75
CA ASN A 15 3.10 4.07 5.88
C ASN A 15 2.76 3.23 4.63
N LEU A 16 1.76 2.36 4.71
CA LEU A 16 1.27 1.62 3.55
C LEU A 16 0.65 2.56 2.50
N MET A 17 0.11 3.72 2.90
CA MET A 17 -0.44 4.69 1.94
C MET A 17 0.67 5.35 1.11
N VAL A 18 1.85 5.60 1.70
CA VAL A 18 3.02 6.12 0.97
C VAL A 18 3.53 5.10 -0.04
N VAL A 19 3.58 3.82 0.36
CA VAL A 19 3.95 2.72 -0.54
C VAL A 19 2.93 2.57 -1.67
N PHE A 20 1.65 2.66 -1.35
CA PHE A 20 0.56 2.57 -2.33
C PHE A 20 0.65 3.68 -3.39
N ASP A 21 0.85 4.93 -2.97
CA ASP A 21 1.01 6.07 -3.88
C ASP A 21 2.21 5.88 -4.83
N ALA A 22 3.35 5.42 -4.30
CA ALA A 22 4.53 5.13 -5.11
C ALA A 22 4.27 4.02 -6.14
N LEU A 23 3.60 2.93 -5.74
CA LEU A 23 3.25 1.84 -6.64
C LEU A 23 2.26 2.27 -7.73
N MET A 24 1.27 3.11 -7.39
CA MET A 24 0.31 3.67 -8.35
C MET A 24 0.99 4.61 -9.34
N THR A 25 1.98 5.38 -8.90
CA THR A 25 2.70 6.31 -9.77
C THR A 25 3.67 5.58 -10.69
N GLU A 26 4.48 4.68 -10.15
CA GLU A 26 5.57 4.06 -10.90
C GLU A 26 5.13 2.82 -11.69
N GLN A 27 4.02 2.18 -11.30
CA GLN A 27 3.53 0.89 -11.84
C GLN A 27 4.59 -0.24 -11.91
N HIS A 28 5.73 -0.05 -11.25
CA HIS A 28 6.86 -0.96 -11.27
C HIS A 28 7.50 -1.04 -9.87
N LEU A 29 7.52 -2.24 -9.29
CA LEU A 29 7.89 -2.47 -7.89
C LEU A 29 9.27 -1.92 -7.53
N THR A 30 10.27 -2.14 -8.40
CA THR A 30 11.65 -1.67 -8.16
C THR A 30 11.75 -0.15 -8.20
N CYS A 31 11.08 0.52 -9.14
CA CYS A 31 11.12 1.98 -9.25
C CYS A 31 10.38 2.64 -8.08
N ALA A 32 9.25 2.05 -7.65
CA ALA A 32 8.55 2.48 -6.45
C ALA A 32 9.44 2.38 -5.21
N ALA A 33 10.17 1.27 -5.05
CA ALA A 33 11.11 1.06 -3.93
C ALA A 33 12.21 2.12 -3.90
N GLU A 34 12.83 2.39 -5.06
CA GLU A 34 13.86 3.44 -5.21
C GLU A 34 13.32 4.83 -4.86
N LYS A 35 12.13 5.17 -5.36
CA LYS A 35 11.49 6.48 -5.13
C LYS A 35 11.27 6.80 -3.66
N ILE A 36 10.87 5.82 -2.86
CA ILE A 36 10.59 5.99 -1.43
C ILE A 36 11.75 5.54 -0.52
N GLY A 37 12.91 5.21 -1.10
CA GLY A 37 14.10 4.81 -0.36
C GLY A 37 13.96 3.50 0.41
N LEU A 38 13.06 2.60 -0.02
CA LEU A 38 12.89 1.27 0.56
C LEU A 38 13.67 0.23 -0.22
N SER A 39 14.08 -0.84 0.48
CA SER A 39 14.59 -2.02 -0.20
C SER A 39 13.46 -2.76 -0.92
N GLN A 40 13.79 -3.50 -1.98
CA GLN A 40 12.80 -4.31 -2.70
C GLN A 40 12.08 -5.33 -1.78
N PRO A 41 12.75 -6.03 -0.83
CA PRO A 41 12.06 -6.91 0.12
C PRO A 41 11.07 -6.17 1.04
N ALA A 42 11.44 -4.97 1.52
CA ALA A 42 10.56 -4.15 2.35
C ALA A 42 9.32 -3.70 1.56
N THR A 43 9.52 -3.29 0.31
CA THR A 43 8.45 -2.86 -0.60
C THR A 43 7.53 -4.02 -0.97
N SER A 44 8.08 -5.21 -1.22
CA SER A 44 7.29 -6.44 -1.47
C SER A 44 6.42 -6.84 -0.26
N ASN A 45 6.99 -6.76 0.96
CA ASN A 45 6.22 -7.02 2.18
C ASN A 45 5.09 -5.97 2.37
N ALA A 46 5.37 -4.70 2.10
CA ALA A 46 4.35 -3.65 2.15
C ALA A 46 3.24 -3.88 1.10
N LEU A 47 3.57 -4.29 -0.13
CA LEU A 47 2.59 -4.70 -1.14
C LEU A 47 1.72 -5.88 -0.67
N ALA A 48 2.32 -6.90 -0.06
CA ALA A 48 1.55 -8.03 0.50
C ALA A 48 0.58 -7.58 1.60
N ARG A 49 0.96 -6.59 2.43
CA ARG A 49 0.07 -6.00 3.44
C ARG A 49 -1.04 -5.15 2.81
N LEU A 50 -0.74 -4.41 1.74
CA LEU A 50 -1.71 -3.66 0.96
C LEU A 50 -2.77 -4.58 0.34
N ARG A 51 -2.35 -5.68 -0.31
CA ARG A 51 -3.28 -6.68 -0.87
C ARG A 51 -4.24 -7.23 0.19
N LYS A 52 -3.73 -7.51 1.40
CA LYS A 52 -4.56 -7.94 2.54
C LYS A 52 -5.52 -6.85 3.02
N LEU A 53 -5.08 -5.60 3.08
CA LEU A 53 -5.88 -4.46 3.52
C LEU A 53 -7.05 -4.20 2.58
N PHE A 54 -6.78 -4.20 1.27
CA PHE A 54 -7.77 -3.94 0.23
C PHE A 54 -8.57 -5.18 -0.20
N LYS A 55 -8.12 -6.37 0.20
CA LYS A 55 -8.67 -7.67 -0.23
C LYS A 55 -8.70 -7.79 -1.75
N ASP A 56 -7.64 -7.33 -2.39
CA ASP A 56 -7.50 -7.24 -3.83
C ASP A 56 -6.09 -7.65 -4.25
N ASP A 57 -5.97 -8.25 -5.44
CA ASP A 57 -4.69 -8.60 -6.04
C ASP A 57 -4.08 -7.37 -6.74
N LEU A 58 -3.77 -6.35 -5.93
CA LEU A 58 -3.09 -5.14 -6.37
C LEU A 58 -1.80 -5.49 -7.13
N PHE A 59 -1.73 -5.05 -8.39
CA PHE A 59 -0.61 -5.14 -9.34
C PHE A 59 -0.01 -6.54 -9.60
#